data_AF-A0A970IC13-F1
#
_entry.id   AF-A0A970IC13-F1
#
_cell.length_a   1.000
_cell.length_b   1.000
_cell.length_c   1.000
_cell.angle_alpha   90.00
_cell.angle_beta   90.00
_cell.angle_gamma   90.00
#
_symmetry.space_group_name_H-M   'P 1'
#
loop_
_entity.id
_entity.type
_entity.pdbx_description
1 polymer ?
#
loop_
_entity_poly.entity_id
_entity_poly.type
_entity_poly.pdbx_seq_one_letter_code
_entity_poly.pdbx_strand_id
1 'polypeptide(L)'
;MERYLTGWISRDDILPLEKTGYYELDPVHMNTGYRSGTVTYTDYLPDGEYFLYETRLKSGWDRYLPHEGLLIYHVDRTPAYIDRWDNNAINNFSNHPCYLIMEANPSGHKTFPGPTQKTEFTYATDPGSLDWLNRPTGFDLYHISLTGGRITCTAGTTSPPSTYGLYTNRGSFQTGDVIVLRLSGTGPAIASEQWYFNNVSRQAGSRELLTAGVHTIRAVLIFTDGSQETILQEIQVE
;
A
#
# COMPACT_ATOMS: atom_id res chain seq x y z
N MET A 1 -6.59 10.14 5.92
CA MET A 1 -6.25 10.72 7.25
C MET A 1 -7.43 11.49 7.84
N GLU A 2 -8.03 12.41 7.09
CA GLU A 2 -9.18 13.22 7.55
C GLU A 2 -10.31 12.37 8.15
N ARG A 3 -10.76 11.33 7.43
CA ARG A 3 -11.82 10.41 7.90
C ARG A 3 -11.47 9.69 9.21
N TYR A 4 -10.19 9.41 9.43
CA TYR A 4 -9.72 8.81 10.69
C TYR A 4 -9.77 9.85 11.82
N LEU A 5 -9.25 11.06 11.56
CA LEU A 5 -9.24 12.16 12.53
C LEU A 5 -10.65 12.60 12.96
N THR A 6 -11.65 12.47 12.08
CA THR A 6 -13.05 12.75 12.39
C THR A 6 -13.82 11.56 12.96
N GLY A 7 -13.16 10.41 13.15
CA GLY A 7 -13.75 9.20 13.73
C GLY A 7 -14.71 8.44 12.80
N TRP A 8 -14.68 8.69 11.48
CA TRP A 8 -15.51 7.98 10.51
C TRP A 8 -14.94 6.62 10.11
N ILE A 9 -13.64 6.43 10.27
CA ILE A 9 -12.95 5.15 10.09
C ILE A 9 -12.01 4.93 11.27
N SER A 10 -11.69 3.67 11.54
CA SER A 10 -10.75 3.25 12.57
C SER A 10 -9.33 3.08 12.02
N ARG A 11 -8.38 2.75 12.89
CA ARG A 11 -7.00 2.41 12.47
C ARG A 11 -6.97 1.18 11.56
N ASP A 12 -7.85 0.21 11.82
CA ASP A 12 -7.89 -1.08 11.11
C ASP A 12 -8.42 -0.94 9.67
N ASP A 13 -9.15 0.14 9.40
CA ASP A 13 -9.62 0.50 8.06
C ASP A 13 -8.54 1.15 7.19
N ILE A 14 -7.41 1.54 7.81
CA ILE A 14 -6.21 1.98 7.11
C ILE A 14 -5.27 0.77 7.07
N LEU A 15 -5.03 0.22 5.90
CA LEU A 15 -4.28 -1.02 5.74
C LEU A 15 -2.78 -0.72 5.49
N PRO A 16 -1.85 -1.37 6.20
CA PRO A 16 -0.45 -1.07 6.00
C PRO A 16 0.12 -1.85 4.80
N LEU A 17 0.97 -1.19 4.01
CA LEU A 17 1.80 -1.76 2.95
C LEU A 17 3.15 -2.09 3.60
N GLU A 18 3.29 -3.31 4.12
CA GLU A 18 4.46 -3.70 4.93
C GLU A 18 5.30 -4.81 4.28
N LYS A 19 4.85 -5.37 3.15
CA LYS A 19 5.51 -6.50 2.50
C LYS A 19 5.69 -6.20 1.03
N THR A 20 6.74 -6.76 0.44
CA THR A 20 6.90 -6.73 -1.00
C THR A 20 5.79 -7.57 -1.64
N GLY A 21 5.08 -7.01 -2.62
CA GLY A 21 4.05 -7.73 -3.37
C GLY A 21 3.05 -6.81 -4.09
N TYR A 22 2.11 -7.43 -4.78
CA TYR A 22 1.01 -6.74 -5.45
C TYR A 22 -0.10 -6.33 -4.48
N TYR A 23 -0.60 -5.11 -4.65
CA TYR A 23 -1.67 -4.52 -3.86
C TYR A 23 -2.80 -3.99 -4.75
N GLU A 24 -4.04 -4.18 -4.27
CA GLU A 24 -5.22 -3.49 -4.77
C GLU A 24 -5.71 -2.51 -3.71
N LEU A 25 -5.73 -1.23 -4.04
CA LEU A 25 -6.12 -0.15 -3.15
C LEU A 25 -7.56 0.27 -3.47
N ASP A 26 -8.48 -0.13 -2.60
CA ASP A 26 -9.90 0.21 -2.69
C ASP A 26 -10.12 1.74 -2.63
N PRO A 27 -11.13 2.25 -3.36
CA PRO A 27 -11.43 3.67 -3.40
C PRO A 27 -11.91 4.20 -2.04
N VAL A 28 -11.55 5.43 -1.71
CA VAL A 28 -11.78 6.04 -0.38
C VAL A 28 -13.25 6.02 0.08
N HIS A 29 -14.20 5.98 -0.87
CA HIS A 29 -15.63 5.91 -0.56
C HIS A 29 -16.06 4.54 0.01
N MET A 30 -15.21 3.52 -0.07
CA MET A 30 -15.37 2.22 0.59
C MET A 30 -14.88 2.24 2.05
N ASN A 31 -14.57 3.41 2.59
CA ASN A 31 -14.02 3.59 3.95
C ASN A 31 -12.65 2.94 4.17
N THR A 32 -11.89 2.66 3.11
CA THR A 32 -10.55 2.11 3.19
C THR A 32 -9.49 3.19 2.96
N GLY A 33 -8.37 3.08 3.68
CA GLY A 33 -7.14 3.81 3.40
C GLY A 33 -5.94 2.87 3.39
N TYR A 34 -4.79 3.33 2.91
CA TYR A 34 -3.58 2.53 2.95
C TYR A 34 -2.39 3.37 3.40
N ARG A 35 -1.38 2.77 4.04
CA ARG A 35 -0.20 3.49 4.53
C ARG A 35 1.10 2.71 4.38
N SER A 36 2.24 3.38 4.37
CA SER A 36 3.54 2.76 4.57
C SER A 36 4.34 3.58 5.58
N GLY A 37 5.12 2.90 6.42
CA GLY A 37 5.98 3.56 7.39
C GLY A 37 7.25 4.15 6.78
N THR A 38 8.03 4.83 7.61
CA THR A 38 9.41 5.23 7.30
C THR A 38 10.42 4.37 8.06
N VAL A 39 11.72 4.59 7.82
CA VAL A 39 12.81 3.86 8.49
C VAL A 39 12.72 3.94 10.01
N THR A 40 12.25 5.06 10.56
CA THR A 40 12.14 5.26 12.03
C THR A 40 10.77 4.89 12.56
N TYR A 41 9.73 4.99 11.74
CA TYR A 41 8.34 4.81 12.16
C TYR A 41 7.66 3.79 11.23
N THR A 42 7.76 2.51 11.58
CA THR A 42 7.32 1.42 10.69
C THR A 42 5.80 1.20 10.69
N ASP A 43 5.09 1.46 11.80
CA ASP A 43 3.62 1.41 11.87
C ASP A 43 3.04 2.24 13.03
N TYR A 44 3.17 3.57 12.98
CA TYR A 44 2.83 4.44 14.11
C TYR A 44 1.50 5.21 14.00
N LEU A 45 0.58 4.82 13.11
CA LEU A 45 -0.68 5.56 12.90
C LEU A 45 -1.49 5.76 14.20
N PRO A 46 -1.93 6.99 14.54
CA PRO A 46 -1.89 8.20 13.72
C PRO A 46 -0.63 9.05 13.87
N ASP A 47 0.31 8.65 14.72
CA ASP A 47 1.51 9.41 15.02
C ASP A 47 2.72 8.91 14.21
N GLY A 48 3.87 9.53 14.43
CA GLY A 48 5.08 9.20 13.67
C GLY A 48 5.08 9.78 12.26
N GLU A 49 5.91 9.21 11.40
CA GLU A 49 6.09 9.65 10.02
C GLU A 49 5.75 8.52 9.05
N TYR A 50 4.93 8.80 8.04
CA TYR A 50 4.43 7.77 7.13
C TYR A 50 3.91 8.37 5.82
N PHE A 51 3.76 7.52 4.81
CA PHE A 51 2.96 7.83 3.63
C PHE A 51 1.54 7.29 3.78
N LEU A 52 0.55 8.07 3.34
CA LEU A 52 -0.83 7.64 3.19
C LEU A 52 -1.20 7.61 1.71
N TYR A 53 -1.90 6.57 1.31
CA TYR A 53 -2.35 6.32 -0.05
C TYR A 53 -3.88 6.29 -0.08
N GLU A 54 -4.48 7.13 -0.92
CA GLU A 54 -5.92 7.19 -1.12
C GLU A 54 -6.26 7.05 -2.60
N THR A 55 -7.00 6.00 -2.95
CA THR A 55 -7.59 5.86 -4.28
C THR A 55 -8.80 6.79 -4.40
N ARG A 56 -8.72 7.81 -5.25
CA ARG A 56 -9.78 8.78 -5.51
C ARG A 56 -10.39 8.54 -6.89
N LEU A 57 -11.72 8.39 -6.94
CA LEU A 57 -12.50 8.26 -8.18
C LEU A 57 -13.42 9.45 -8.33
N LYS A 58 -13.73 9.88 -9.55
CA LYS A 58 -14.64 10.97 -9.89
C LYS A 58 -16.09 10.50 -9.81
N SER A 59 -16.44 9.97 -8.65
CA SER A 59 -17.78 9.52 -8.28
C SER A 59 -18.17 10.07 -6.91
N GLY A 60 -19.48 10.10 -6.61
CA GLY A 60 -19.98 10.64 -5.34
C GLY A 60 -19.48 12.05 -5.04
N TRP A 61 -18.92 12.24 -3.85
CA TRP A 61 -18.32 13.51 -3.39
C TRP A 61 -17.12 13.97 -4.22
N ASP A 62 -16.41 13.03 -4.86
CA ASP A 62 -15.20 13.29 -5.63
C ASP A 62 -15.47 13.54 -7.12
N ARG A 63 -16.73 13.56 -7.55
CA ARG A 63 -17.13 13.76 -8.95
C ARG A 63 -16.47 14.97 -9.64
N TYR A 64 -16.16 16.01 -8.87
CA TYR A 64 -15.59 17.25 -9.35
C TYR A 64 -14.06 17.34 -9.22
N LEU A 65 -13.38 16.28 -8.76
CA LEU A 65 -11.93 16.24 -8.78
C LEU A 65 -11.43 16.41 -10.23
N PRO A 66 -10.31 17.12 -10.43
CA PRO A 66 -9.78 17.31 -11.78
C PRO A 66 -9.42 15.96 -12.42
N HIS A 67 -8.84 15.04 -11.64
CA HIS A 67 -8.41 13.72 -12.10
C HIS A 67 -8.68 12.63 -11.04
N GLU A 68 -8.85 11.39 -11.52
CA GLU A 68 -8.87 10.18 -10.70
C GLU A 68 -7.44 9.64 -10.53
N GLY A 69 -7.26 8.80 -9.52
CA GLY A 69 -6.04 8.03 -9.32
C GLY A 69 -5.66 7.92 -7.85
N LEU A 70 -4.40 7.59 -7.62
CA LEU A 70 -3.78 7.51 -6.31
C LEU A 70 -3.32 8.89 -5.87
N LEU A 71 -3.83 9.39 -4.74
CA LEU A 71 -3.19 10.47 -4.00
C LEU A 71 -2.24 9.86 -2.97
N ILE A 72 -1.05 10.45 -2.87
CA ILE A 72 -0.01 10.08 -1.91
C ILE A 72 0.23 11.29 -1.00
N TYR A 73 0.13 11.08 0.31
CA TYR A 73 0.40 12.11 1.31
C TYR A 73 1.61 11.71 2.14
N HIS A 74 2.56 12.63 2.35
CA HIS A 74 3.63 12.48 3.33
C HIS A 74 3.20 13.17 4.62
N VAL A 75 3.06 12.38 5.68
CA VAL A 75 2.55 12.82 6.98
C VAL A 75 3.66 12.76 8.02
N ASP A 76 3.81 13.81 8.80
CA ASP A 76 4.67 13.86 9.99
C ASP A 76 3.87 14.34 11.21
N ARG A 77 3.58 13.39 12.08
CA ARG A 77 2.99 13.52 13.41
C ARG A 77 3.95 12.96 14.46
N THR A 78 5.25 13.07 14.24
CA THR A 78 6.25 12.69 15.24
C THR A 78 6.20 13.63 16.45
N PRO A 79 6.78 13.23 17.61
CA PRO A 79 6.83 14.10 18.78
C PRO A 79 7.46 15.49 18.53
N ALA A 80 8.33 15.61 17.52
CA ALA A 80 8.94 16.87 17.13
C ALA A 80 7.96 17.84 16.45
N TYR A 81 6.88 17.32 15.85
CA TYR A 81 5.94 18.08 15.03
C TYR A 81 4.49 18.00 15.49
N ILE A 82 4.16 17.17 16.49
CA ILE A 82 2.79 16.98 16.99
C ILE A 82 2.15 18.28 17.49
N ASP A 83 2.91 19.19 18.09
CA ASP A 83 2.44 20.50 18.56
C ASP A 83 1.83 21.34 17.41
N ARG A 84 2.30 21.16 16.17
CA ARG A 84 1.71 21.84 15.01
C ARG A 84 0.31 21.34 14.69
N TRP A 85 0.03 20.07 14.96
CA TRP A 85 -1.30 19.49 14.79
C TRP A 85 -2.25 20.02 15.87
N ASP A 86 -1.79 20.07 17.11
CA ASP A 86 -2.60 20.49 18.26
C ASP A 86 -2.93 22.00 18.23
N ASN A 87 -2.06 22.81 17.61
CA ASN A 87 -2.22 24.25 17.51
C ASN A 87 -2.67 24.74 16.12
N ASN A 88 -3.21 23.87 15.26
CA ASN A 88 -3.68 24.21 13.92
C ASN A 88 -2.62 24.96 13.06
N ALA A 89 -1.37 24.53 13.18
CA ALA A 89 -0.20 25.08 12.48
C ALA A 89 0.40 24.09 11.45
N ILE A 90 -0.34 23.03 11.10
CA ILE A 90 0.00 22.13 9.99
C ILE A 90 0.04 22.91 8.67
N ASN A 91 0.94 22.53 7.77
CA ASN A 91 1.17 23.16 6.46
C ASN A 91 1.49 24.67 6.49
N ASN A 92 1.70 25.26 7.67
CA ASN A 92 2.05 26.68 7.85
C ASN A 92 3.57 26.91 7.94
N PHE A 93 4.37 25.91 7.62
CA PHE A 93 5.82 26.05 7.53
C PHE A 93 6.30 25.42 6.23
N SER A 94 6.76 26.26 5.31
CA SER A 94 7.09 25.87 3.94
C SER A 94 8.11 24.74 3.86
N ASN A 95 9.05 24.70 4.81
CA ASN A 95 10.13 23.71 4.81
C ASN A 95 9.73 22.38 5.46
N HIS A 96 8.60 22.32 6.17
CA HIS A 96 8.09 21.09 6.77
C HIS A 96 6.56 21.13 6.95
N PRO A 97 5.80 20.98 5.84
CA PRO A 97 4.34 21.08 5.86
C PRO A 97 3.64 20.09 6.81
N CYS A 98 4.27 18.99 7.25
CA CYS A 98 3.69 17.93 8.10
C CYS A 98 2.53 17.14 7.45
N TYR A 99 1.79 17.69 6.49
CA TYR A 99 0.77 16.98 5.71
C TYR A 99 0.84 17.39 4.23
N LEU A 100 1.84 16.86 3.53
CA LEU A 100 2.17 17.21 2.16
C LEU A 100 1.52 16.25 1.16
N ILE A 101 0.92 16.77 0.08
CA ILE A 101 0.56 15.94 -1.07
C ILE A 101 1.79 15.79 -1.96
N MET A 102 2.18 14.55 -2.26
CA MET A 102 3.23 14.26 -3.23
C MET A 102 2.65 14.44 -4.63
N GLU A 103 3.13 15.45 -5.36
CA GLU A 103 2.59 15.77 -6.67
C GLU A 103 3.19 14.85 -7.74
N ALA A 104 2.36 14.15 -8.52
CA ALA A 104 2.85 13.32 -9.63
C ALA A 104 3.67 14.10 -10.67
N ASN A 105 3.50 15.43 -10.77
CA ASN A 105 4.29 16.29 -11.64
C ASN A 105 4.35 17.73 -11.09
N PRO A 106 5.47 18.46 -11.28
CA PRO A 106 5.62 19.87 -10.93
C PRO A 106 4.55 20.85 -11.47
N SER A 107 3.81 20.46 -12.51
CA SER A 107 2.69 21.24 -13.09
C SER A 107 1.43 21.24 -12.22
N GLY A 108 1.48 20.69 -11.00
CA GLY A 108 0.36 20.64 -10.05
C GLY A 108 -0.59 19.45 -10.24
N HIS A 109 -0.23 18.46 -11.08
CA HIS A 109 -0.97 17.20 -11.17
C HIS A 109 -0.60 16.29 -10.01
N LYS A 110 -1.59 15.91 -9.19
CA LYS A 110 -1.35 15.24 -7.90
C LYS A 110 -1.49 13.72 -7.94
N THR A 111 -2.30 13.19 -8.86
CA THR A 111 -2.70 11.77 -8.88
C THR A 111 -1.75 10.90 -9.70
N PHE A 112 -1.46 9.69 -9.21
CA PHE A 112 -0.72 8.63 -9.91
C PHE A 112 -1.67 7.51 -10.39
N PRO A 113 -1.57 7.00 -11.62
CA PRO A 113 -0.81 7.57 -12.72
C PRO A 113 -1.40 8.88 -13.23
N GLY A 114 -2.70 9.11 -12.99
CA GLY A 114 -3.40 10.34 -13.37
C GLY A 114 -3.22 10.70 -14.85
N PRO A 115 -3.29 11.99 -15.22
CA PRO A 115 -3.09 12.43 -16.60
C PRO A 115 -1.61 12.39 -17.04
N THR A 116 -0.67 12.35 -16.09
CA THR A 116 0.78 12.39 -16.37
C THR A 116 1.36 11.00 -16.65
N GLN A 117 0.57 9.94 -16.47
CA GLN A 117 0.98 8.55 -16.63
C GLN A 117 2.18 8.16 -15.77
N LYS A 118 2.39 8.85 -14.63
CA LYS A 118 3.49 8.52 -13.72
C LYS A 118 3.12 7.29 -12.90
N THR A 119 3.61 6.13 -13.32
CA THR A 119 3.24 4.82 -12.74
C THR A 119 4.15 4.38 -11.59
N GLU A 120 5.01 5.27 -11.09
CA GLU A 120 6.02 4.93 -10.07
C GLU A 120 6.15 6.03 -9.03
N PHE A 121 6.35 5.62 -7.77
CA PHE A 121 6.71 6.45 -6.63
C PHE A 121 7.78 5.70 -5.83
N THR A 122 9.04 5.97 -6.14
CA THR A 122 10.19 5.25 -5.61
C THR A 122 11.17 6.21 -4.94
N TYR A 123 12.16 5.72 -4.19
CA TYR A 123 13.21 6.58 -3.65
C TYR A 123 13.98 7.37 -4.71
N ALA A 124 13.96 6.92 -5.98
CA ALA A 124 14.68 7.51 -7.09
C ALA A 124 13.83 8.45 -7.97
N THR A 125 12.51 8.51 -7.78
CA THR A 125 11.63 9.42 -8.53
C THR A 125 11.56 10.80 -7.88
N ASP A 126 11.05 11.80 -8.62
CA ASP A 126 10.69 13.12 -8.09
C ASP A 126 9.18 13.38 -8.28
N PRO A 127 8.37 13.45 -7.20
CA PRO A 127 8.73 13.20 -5.80
C PRO A 127 9.13 11.74 -5.55
N GLY A 128 9.88 11.52 -4.47
CA GLY A 128 10.40 10.21 -4.08
C GLY A 128 9.86 9.68 -2.75
N SER A 129 9.91 8.35 -2.58
CA SER A 129 9.56 7.65 -1.34
C SER A 129 10.68 7.78 -0.31
N LEU A 130 10.86 9.01 0.18
CA LEU A 130 11.87 9.40 1.15
C LEU A 130 11.19 9.93 2.41
N ASP A 131 11.80 9.66 3.57
CA ASP A 131 11.42 10.35 4.80
C ASP A 131 11.94 11.81 4.82
N TRP A 132 11.54 12.61 5.80
CA TRP A 132 11.93 14.02 5.94
C TRP A 132 13.43 14.21 6.19
N LEU A 133 14.15 13.15 6.54
CA LEU A 133 15.62 13.13 6.63
C LEU A 133 16.27 12.69 5.31
N ASN A 134 15.50 12.58 4.22
CA ASN A 134 15.90 12.14 2.89
C ASN A 134 16.41 10.68 2.83
N ARG A 135 15.95 9.82 3.74
CA ARG A 135 16.29 8.40 3.72
C ARG A 135 15.21 7.64 2.93
N PRO A 136 15.59 6.71 2.03
CA PRO A 136 14.64 5.79 1.42
C PRO A 136 13.81 5.08 2.48
N THR A 137 12.48 5.12 2.35
CA THR A 137 11.58 4.44 3.30
C THR A 137 11.67 2.92 3.22
N GLY A 138 12.16 2.40 2.09
CA GLY A 138 12.10 0.99 1.75
C GLY A 138 10.76 0.57 1.15
N PHE A 139 9.79 1.48 1.01
CA PHE A 139 8.50 1.18 0.40
C PHE A 139 8.29 2.00 -0.87
N ASP A 140 8.76 1.44 -1.97
CA ASP A 140 8.54 1.97 -3.31
C ASP A 140 7.25 1.39 -3.90
N LEU A 141 6.52 2.20 -4.66
CA LEU A 141 5.39 1.77 -5.47
C LEU A 141 5.77 1.77 -6.95
N TYR A 142 5.47 0.66 -7.61
CA TYR A 142 5.70 0.44 -9.03
C TYR A 142 4.41 0.02 -9.72
N HIS A 143 4.38 0.17 -11.04
CA HIS A 143 3.27 -0.24 -11.90
C HIS A 143 1.90 0.29 -11.43
N ILE A 144 1.87 1.50 -10.86
CA ILE A 144 0.65 2.14 -10.37
C ILE A 144 -0.31 2.33 -11.55
N SER A 145 -1.45 1.66 -11.50
CA SER A 145 -2.47 1.69 -12.53
C SER A 145 -3.86 1.82 -11.91
N LEU A 146 -4.79 2.43 -12.63
CA LEU A 146 -6.20 2.50 -12.24
C LEU A 146 -6.98 1.50 -13.11
N THR A 147 -7.37 0.37 -12.53
CA THR A 147 -8.08 -0.71 -13.24
C THR A 147 -9.31 -1.15 -12.45
N GLY A 148 -10.46 -1.24 -13.11
CA GLY A 148 -11.70 -1.70 -12.47
C GLY A 148 -12.17 -0.84 -11.29
N GLY A 149 -11.80 0.45 -11.24
CA GLY A 149 -12.13 1.35 -10.14
C GLY A 149 -11.25 1.22 -8.90
N ARG A 150 -10.13 0.49 -8.99
CA ARG A 150 -9.14 0.34 -7.92
C ARG A 150 -7.77 0.75 -8.43
N ILE A 151 -6.92 1.26 -7.54
CA ILE A 151 -5.50 1.37 -7.85
C ILE A 151 -4.88 0.00 -7.66
N THR A 152 -4.06 -0.40 -8.61
CA THR A 152 -3.24 -1.60 -8.57
C THR A 152 -1.78 -1.18 -8.61
N CYS A 153 -0.93 -1.72 -7.75
CA CYS A 153 0.50 -1.46 -7.76
C CYS A 153 1.27 -2.65 -7.20
N THR A 154 2.58 -2.67 -7.44
CA THR A 154 3.49 -3.47 -6.64
C THR A 154 4.18 -2.56 -5.64
N ALA A 155 4.15 -2.93 -4.36
CA ALA A 155 4.94 -2.27 -3.32
C ALA A 155 6.13 -3.15 -2.92
N GLY A 156 7.24 -2.56 -2.47
CA GLY A 156 8.32 -3.35 -1.85
C GLY A 156 9.69 -2.68 -1.77
N THR A 157 10.63 -3.40 -1.15
CA THR A 157 12.03 -3.00 -0.91
C THR A 157 13.02 -3.51 -1.99
N THR A 158 12.56 -4.34 -2.93
CA THR A 158 13.41 -5.05 -3.90
C THR A 158 12.98 -4.79 -5.34
N SER A 159 13.96 -4.55 -6.22
CA SER A 159 13.78 -4.46 -7.66
C SER A 159 14.27 -5.75 -8.37
N PRO A 160 13.53 -6.28 -9.36
CA PRO A 160 12.20 -5.85 -9.73
C PRO A 160 11.18 -6.30 -8.67
N PRO A 161 10.20 -5.47 -8.36
CA PRO A 161 9.13 -5.82 -7.44
C PRO A 161 8.19 -6.83 -8.13
N SER A 162 7.59 -7.77 -7.39
CA SER A 162 6.75 -8.83 -7.96
C SER A 162 5.50 -8.30 -8.66
N THR A 163 5.30 -8.67 -9.92
CA THR A 163 4.04 -8.35 -10.64
C THR A 163 2.83 -9.11 -10.11
N TYR A 164 3.09 -10.13 -9.28
CA TYR A 164 2.10 -10.92 -8.59
C TYR A 164 2.18 -10.66 -7.08
N GLY A 165 1.12 -11.00 -6.37
CA GLY A 165 1.07 -10.92 -4.91
C GLY A 165 0.21 -12.03 -4.36
N LEU A 166 0.10 -12.07 -3.03
CA LEU A 166 -0.85 -12.93 -2.37
C LEU A 166 -2.12 -12.13 -2.12
N TYR A 167 -3.23 -12.62 -2.64
CA TYR A 167 -4.50 -11.96 -2.38
C TYR A 167 -4.85 -12.14 -0.90
N THR A 168 -5.03 -11.02 -0.20
CA THR A 168 -5.67 -10.98 1.12
C THR A 168 -6.83 -9.98 1.06
N ASN A 169 -8.03 -10.38 1.51
CA ASN A 169 -9.21 -9.51 1.53
C ASN A 169 -9.26 -8.58 2.75
N ARG A 170 -8.27 -8.63 3.64
CA ARG A 170 -8.26 -7.93 4.93
C ARG A 170 -6.86 -7.85 5.51
N GLY A 171 -6.60 -6.82 6.31
CA GLY A 171 -5.31 -6.59 6.98
C GLY A 171 -5.13 -7.34 8.30
N SER A 172 -6.21 -7.78 8.94
CA SER A 172 -6.18 -8.54 10.19
C SER A 172 -7.00 -9.82 10.08
N PHE A 173 -6.62 -10.84 10.83
CA PHE A 173 -7.25 -12.16 10.82
C PHE A 173 -7.50 -12.64 12.25
N GLN A 174 -8.63 -13.30 12.45
CA GLN A 174 -9.03 -13.91 13.71
C GLN A 174 -8.99 -15.44 13.61
N THR A 175 -8.83 -16.10 14.76
CA THR A 175 -8.96 -17.55 14.83
C THR A 175 -10.30 -18.01 14.24
N GLY A 176 -10.24 -18.97 13.30
CA GLY A 176 -11.41 -19.47 12.59
C GLY A 176 -11.65 -18.84 11.22
N ASP A 177 -10.90 -17.79 10.87
CA ASP A 177 -10.93 -17.23 9.53
C ASP A 177 -10.45 -18.23 8.48
N VAL A 178 -11.00 -18.14 7.28
CA VAL A 178 -10.56 -18.93 6.12
C VAL A 178 -9.92 -18.01 5.10
N ILE A 179 -8.74 -18.37 4.65
CA ILE A 179 -8.06 -17.75 3.50
C ILE A 179 -8.15 -18.67 2.29
N VAL A 180 -8.08 -18.07 1.10
CA VAL A 180 -7.97 -18.79 -0.17
C VAL A 180 -6.61 -18.50 -0.75
N LEU A 181 -5.82 -19.55 -1.02
CA LEU A 181 -4.50 -19.42 -1.62
C LEU A 181 -4.65 -19.02 -3.10
N ARG A 182 -4.53 -17.73 -3.39
CA ARG A 182 -4.65 -17.21 -4.75
C ARG A 182 -3.74 -16.03 -4.98
N LEU A 183 -3.24 -15.91 -6.20
CA LEU A 183 -2.49 -14.73 -6.59
C LEU A 183 -3.43 -13.52 -6.71
N SER A 184 -2.86 -12.35 -6.43
CA SER A 184 -3.34 -11.07 -6.91
C SER A 184 -2.39 -10.56 -7.99
N GLY A 185 -2.88 -9.67 -8.84
CA GLY A 185 -2.06 -9.01 -9.86
C GLY A 185 -2.04 -9.67 -11.23
N THR A 186 -1.34 -8.98 -12.12
CA THR A 186 -1.22 -9.32 -13.54
C THR A 186 0.22 -9.08 -13.96
N GLY A 187 0.83 -10.04 -14.62
CA GLY A 187 2.22 -9.99 -15.03
C GLY A 187 2.52 -10.91 -16.20
N PRO A 188 3.80 -11.30 -16.39
CA PRO A 188 4.20 -12.29 -17.38
C PRO A 188 3.41 -13.60 -17.22
N ALA A 189 3.18 -14.31 -18.33
CA ALA A 189 2.43 -15.55 -18.28
C ALA A 189 3.09 -16.58 -17.35
N ILE A 190 2.30 -17.12 -16.41
CA ILE A 190 2.74 -18.14 -15.46
C ILE A 190 2.57 -19.51 -16.11
N ALA A 191 3.65 -20.29 -16.16
CA ALA A 191 3.64 -21.67 -16.60
C ALA A 191 3.19 -22.62 -15.48
N SER A 192 3.58 -22.35 -14.22
CA SER A 192 3.10 -23.12 -13.07
C SER A 192 3.21 -22.35 -11.76
N GLU A 193 2.35 -22.72 -10.80
CA GLU A 193 2.33 -22.19 -9.44
C GLU A 193 2.52 -23.32 -8.42
N GLN A 194 3.43 -23.14 -7.47
CA GLN A 194 3.58 -24.05 -6.33
C GLN A 194 3.28 -23.33 -5.02
N TRP A 195 2.26 -23.80 -4.32
CA TRP A 195 1.76 -23.19 -3.10
C TRP A 195 2.15 -23.96 -1.85
N TYR A 196 2.42 -23.23 -0.78
CA TYR A 196 2.71 -23.78 0.54
C TYR A 196 1.97 -22.98 1.62
N PHE A 197 1.36 -23.68 2.57
CA PHE A 197 0.83 -23.12 3.80
C PHE A 197 1.53 -23.77 4.99
N ASN A 198 2.15 -22.99 5.86
CA ASN A 198 2.99 -23.46 6.97
C ASN A 198 4.03 -24.50 6.51
N ASN A 199 4.71 -24.20 5.39
CA ASN A 199 5.66 -25.09 4.69
C ASN A 199 5.08 -26.41 4.15
N VAL A 200 3.77 -26.64 4.24
CA VAL A 200 3.10 -27.81 3.66
C VAL A 200 2.58 -27.47 2.27
N SER A 201 2.88 -28.31 1.28
CA SER A 201 2.42 -28.10 -0.10
C SER A 201 0.88 -28.09 -0.19
N ARG A 202 0.38 -27.18 -1.03
CA ARG A 202 -1.05 -26.95 -1.31
C ARG A 202 -1.26 -26.74 -2.80
N GLN A 203 -2.52 -26.86 -3.22
CA GLN A 203 -2.96 -26.50 -4.56
C GLN A 203 -3.38 -25.03 -4.62
N ALA A 204 -3.24 -24.39 -5.78
CA ALA A 204 -3.86 -23.09 -6.00
C ALA A 204 -5.37 -23.16 -5.74
N GLY A 205 -5.93 -22.14 -5.09
CA GLY A 205 -7.33 -22.08 -4.68
C GLY A 205 -7.67 -22.86 -3.41
N SER A 206 -6.70 -23.50 -2.75
CA SER A 206 -6.94 -24.21 -1.47
C SER A 206 -7.47 -23.23 -0.41
N ARG A 207 -8.39 -23.73 0.43
CA ARG A 207 -8.99 -22.98 1.54
C ARG A 207 -8.31 -23.41 2.83
N GLU A 208 -7.61 -22.51 3.49
CA GLU A 208 -6.88 -22.82 4.73
C GLU A 208 -7.56 -22.12 5.91
N LEU A 209 -7.83 -22.90 6.96
CA LEU A 209 -8.35 -22.40 8.23
C LEU A 209 -7.20 -21.83 9.05
N LEU A 210 -7.38 -20.60 9.53
CA LEU A 210 -6.44 -19.92 10.40
C LEU A 210 -6.68 -20.30 11.86
N THR A 211 -5.61 -20.65 12.55
CA THR A 211 -5.57 -20.91 13.99
C THR A 211 -4.82 -19.78 14.68
N ALA A 212 -4.95 -19.66 16.01
CA ALA A 212 -4.17 -18.69 16.76
C ALA A 212 -2.65 -18.89 16.52
N GLY A 213 -1.93 -17.79 16.25
CA GLY A 213 -0.49 -17.79 16.01
C GLY A 213 -0.06 -17.31 14.63
N VAL A 214 1.19 -17.62 14.28
CA VAL A 214 1.80 -17.24 12.99
C VAL A 214 1.55 -18.32 11.95
N HIS A 215 1.08 -17.89 10.78
CA HIS A 215 0.96 -18.72 9.59
C HIS A 215 1.84 -18.17 8.46
N THR A 216 2.39 -19.05 7.62
CA THR A 216 3.17 -18.65 6.44
C THR A 216 2.52 -19.14 5.16
N ILE A 217 2.43 -18.25 4.17
CA ILE A 217 1.98 -18.55 2.82
C ILE A 217 3.15 -18.30 1.88
N ARG A 218 3.52 -19.30 1.08
CA ARG A 218 4.54 -19.16 0.05
C ARG A 218 3.99 -19.60 -1.30
N ALA A 219 4.16 -18.78 -2.32
CA ALA A 219 3.90 -19.12 -3.71
C ALA A 219 5.22 -19.05 -4.49
N VAL A 220 5.56 -20.12 -5.22
CA VAL A 220 6.67 -20.13 -6.18
C VAL A 220 6.07 -20.13 -7.57
N LEU A 221 6.32 -19.05 -8.31
CA LEU A 221 5.86 -18.83 -9.68
C LEU A 221 6.97 -19.20 -10.64
N ILE A 222 6.63 -19.99 -11.65
CA ILE A 222 7.51 -20.29 -12.78
C ILE A 222 6.85 -19.68 -14.02
N PHE A 223 7.50 -18.73 -14.65
CA PHE A 223 6.98 -18.03 -15.83
C PHE A 223 7.27 -18.82 -17.11
N THR A 224 6.55 -18.51 -18.18
CA THR A 224 6.70 -19.19 -19.47
C THR A 224 8.06 -18.99 -20.14
N ASP A 225 8.80 -17.95 -19.75
CA ASP A 225 10.18 -17.72 -20.18
C ASP A 225 11.23 -18.50 -19.34
N GLY A 226 10.78 -19.27 -18.35
CA GLY A 226 11.60 -20.06 -17.46
C GLY A 226 12.13 -19.31 -16.23
N SER A 227 11.89 -18.00 -16.13
CA SER A 227 12.21 -17.24 -14.92
C SER A 227 11.31 -17.66 -13.75
N GLN A 228 11.77 -17.40 -12.53
CA GLN A 228 11.05 -17.78 -11.31
C GLN A 228 10.96 -16.63 -10.33
N GLU A 229 9.88 -16.64 -9.56
CA GLU A 229 9.61 -15.69 -8.50
C GLU A 229 9.05 -16.40 -7.27
N THR A 230 9.45 -15.97 -6.07
CA THR A 230 8.90 -16.49 -4.82
C THR A 230 8.25 -15.36 -4.03
N ILE A 231 6.97 -15.52 -3.72
CA ILE A 231 6.20 -14.62 -2.87
C ILE A 231 6.02 -15.31 -1.52
N LEU A 232 6.34 -14.62 -0.43
CA LEU A 232 6.20 -15.11 0.93
C LEU A 232 5.45 -14.08 1.78
N GLN A 233 4.41 -14.52 2.47
CA GLN A 233 3.66 -13.72 3.43
C GLN A 233 3.47 -14.47 4.74
N GLU A 234 3.74 -13.77 5.84
CA GLU A 234 3.34 -14.21 7.17
C GLU A 234 2.00 -13.57 7.55
N ILE A 235 1.15 -14.33 8.23
CA ILE A 235 -0.11 -13.88 8.79
C ILE A 235 -0.05 -14.11 10.29
N GLN A 236 -0.22 -13.05 11.07
CA GLN A 236 -0.43 -13.14 12.51
C GLN A 236 -1.92 -13.22 12.79
N VAL A 237 -2.33 -14.18 13.61
CA VAL A 237 -3.72 -14.41 14.00
C VAL A 237 -3.80 -14.33 15.52
N GLU A 238 -4.70 -13.49 16.01
CA GLU A 238 -5.03 -13.38 17.44
C GLU A 238 -5.97 -14.50 17.92
#